data_AF-A0A2V7BX59-F1
#
_entry.id   AF-A0A2V7BX59-F1
#
_cell.length_a   1.000
_cell.length_b   1.000
_cell.length_c   1.000
_cell.angle_alpha   90.00
_cell.angle_beta   90.00
_cell.angle_gamma   90.00
#
_symmetry.space_group_name_H-M   'P 1'
#
loop_
_entity.id
_entity.type
_entity.pdbx_description
1 polymer ?
#
loop_
_entity_poly.entity_id
_entity_poly.type
_entity_poly.pdbx_seq_one_letter_code
_entity_poly.pdbx_strand_id
1 'polypeptide(L)'
;MRPLLTTVVAAASLTPQRGWFERLALVIPGPAASRWLLLADAVCLVALGRRMRRPILGVSFALGFGFIALNGLGLALTDFYLALTAFHLAVGAVTFAVAGRSRWLGGGLIALTVVLGVLT
;
A
#
# COMPACT_ATOMS: atom_id res chain seq x y z
N MET A 1 27.34 17.17 30.52
CA MET A 1 26.13 16.30 30.48
C MET A 1 24.91 17.03 29.90
N ARG A 2 25.08 17.80 28.81
CA ARG A 2 24.04 18.63 28.20
C ARG A 2 23.68 18.36 26.72
N PRO A 3 24.29 17.40 25.97
CA PRO A 3 23.82 17.09 24.61
C PRO A 3 22.74 16.00 24.56
N LEU A 4 22.49 15.26 25.64
CA LEU A 4 21.51 14.16 25.67
C LEU A 4 20.07 14.63 25.94
N LEU A 5 19.87 15.81 26.52
CA LEU A 5 18.53 16.33 26.81
C LEU A 5 17.91 17.02 25.59
N THR A 6 18.72 17.59 24.69
CA THR A 6 18.25 18.21 23.45
C THR A 6 17.74 17.20 22.43
N THR A 7 18.30 15.99 22.38
CA THR A 7 17.79 14.91 21.52
C THR A 7 16.47 14.32 22.04
N VAL A 8 16.30 14.20 23.37
CA VAL A 8 15.05 13.69 23.97
C VAL A 8 13.90 14.72 23.88
N VAL A 9 14.18 16.01 24.01
CA VAL A 9 13.17 17.07 23.87
C VAL A 9 12.73 17.25 22.40
N ALA A 10 13.62 17.05 21.43
CA ALA A 10 13.25 17.06 20.00
C ALA A 10 12.33 15.88 19.61
N ALA A 11 12.44 14.74 20.30
CA ALA A 11 11.56 13.60 20.10
C ALA A 11 10.14 13.82 20.66
N ALA A 12 9.96 14.77 21.59
CA ALA A 12 8.68 15.03 22.24
C ALA A 12 7.74 15.98 21.45
N SER A 13 8.21 16.59 20.37
CA SER A 13 7.42 17.51 19.53
C SER A 13 6.87 16.89 18.25
N LEU A 14 6.98 15.57 18.07
CA LEU A 14 6.27 14.87 17.00
C LEU A 14 4.81 14.74 17.43
N THR A 15 3.91 15.44 16.74
CA THR A 15 2.48 15.13 16.86
C THR A 15 2.30 13.62 16.62
N PRO A 16 1.54 12.89 17.47
CA PRO A 16 1.31 11.45 17.28
C PRO A 16 0.80 11.10 15.87
N GLN A 17 0.20 12.09 15.23
CA GLN A 17 -0.31 12.08 13.86
C GLN A 17 0.77 11.96 12.76
N ARG A 18 2.07 12.17 13.03
CA ARG A 18 3.18 12.02 12.06
C ARG A 18 4.07 10.80 12.29
N GLY A 19 4.08 10.21 13.48
CA GLY A 19 4.93 9.06 13.78
C GLY A 19 4.59 7.81 12.96
N TRP A 20 3.35 7.66 12.49
CA TRP A 20 2.97 6.57 11.59
C TRP A 20 3.42 6.82 10.14
N PHE A 21 3.46 8.08 9.69
CA PHE A 21 3.99 8.49 8.38
C PHE A 21 5.47 8.15 8.28
N GLU A 22 6.26 8.49 9.31
CA GLU A 22 7.70 8.20 9.35
C GLU A 22 7.99 6.70 9.39
N ARG A 23 7.15 5.90 10.06
CA ARG A 23 7.29 4.43 10.08
C ARG A 23 6.94 3.78 8.74
N LEU A 24 5.93 4.30 8.04
CA LEU A 24 5.62 3.83 6.68
C LEU A 24 6.66 4.31 5.67
N ALA A 25 7.27 5.48 5.88
CA ALA A 25 8.34 5.99 5.02
C ALA A 25 9.55 5.04 4.96
N LEU A 26 9.79 4.26 6.02
CA LEU A 26 10.83 3.22 6.07
C LEU A 26 10.52 1.99 5.19
N VAL A 27 9.30 1.90 4.65
CA VAL A 27 8.82 0.75 3.88
C VAL A 27 8.30 1.20 2.51
N ILE A 28 8.76 2.35 2.00
CA ILE A 28 8.37 2.84 0.68
C ILE A 28 9.20 2.10 -0.38
N PRO A 29 8.58 1.29 -1.26
CA PRO A 29 9.31 0.64 -2.35
C PRO A 29 9.85 1.67 -3.33
N GLY A 30 11.05 1.42 -3.84
CA GLY A 30 11.68 2.27 -4.83
C GLY A 30 10.90 2.32 -6.15
N PRO A 31 11.14 3.33 -7.01
CA PRO A 31 10.30 3.59 -8.18
C PRO A 31 10.19 2.42 -9.17
N ALA A 32 11.27 1.65 -9.34
CA ALA A 32 11.25 0.46 -10.18
C ALA A 32 10.41 -0.68 -9.57
N ALA A 33 10.49 -0.87 -8.25
CA ALA A 33 9.69 -1.85 -7.52
C ALA A 33 8.20 -1.52 -7.56
N SER A 34 7.82 -0.25 -7.37
CA SER A 34 6.42 0.19 -7.41
C SER A 34 5.74 -0.11 -8.75
N ARG A 35 6.48 -0.08 -9.88
CA ARG A 35 5.94 -0.45 -11.20
C ARG A 35 5.51 -1.90 -11.27
N TRP A 36 6.34 -2.80 -10.73
CA TRP A 36 6.03 -4.23 -10.67
C TRP A 36 4.93 -4.53 -9.65
N LEU A 37 4.90 -3.79 -8.53
CA LEU A 37 3.82 -3.88 -7.55
C LEU A 37 2.48 -3.44 -8.12
N LEU A 38 2.43 -2.40 -8.97
CA LEU A 38 1.20 -2.01 -9.68
C LEU A 38 0.67 -3.11 -10.61
N LEU A 39 1.56 -3.89 -11.26
CA LEU A 39 1.14 -5.05 -12.04
C LEU A 39 0.59 -6.16 -11.13
N ALA A 40 1.21 -6.37 -9.97
CA ALA A 40 0.72 -7.32 -8.98
C ALA A 40 -0.64 -6.89 -8.38
N ASP A 41 -0.87 -5.59 -8.17
CA ASP A 41 -2.17 -5.05 -7.78
C ASP A 41 -3.22 -5.34 -8.85
N ALA A 42 -2.90 -5.10 -10.11
CA ALA A 42 -3.81 -5.37 -11.23
C ALA A 42 -4.20 -6.86 -11.27
N VAL A 43 -3.25 -7.78 -11.07
CA VAL A 43 -3.53 -9.22 -10.96
C VAL A 43 -4.49 -9.51 -9.80
N CYS A 44 -4.26 -8.88 -8.64
CA CYS A 44 -5.11 -9.03 -7.45
C CYS A 44 -6.53 -8.48 -7.68
N LEU A 45 -6.67 -7.32 -8.31
CA LEU A 45 -7.95 -6.71 -8.67
C LEU A 45 -8.69 -7.52 -9.73
N VAL A 46 -8.00 -8.06 -10.73
CA VAL A 46 -8.59 -8.98 -11.71
C VAL A 46 -9.09 -10.25 -11.01
N ALA A 47 -8.29 -10.84 -10.12
CA ALA A 47 -8.69 -12.02 -9.35
C ALA A 47 -9.93 -11.74 -8.49
N LEU A 48 -10.03 -10.53 -7.92
CA LEU A 48 -11.19 -10.09 -7.15
C LEU A 48 -12.42 -9.89 -8.05
N GLY A 49 -12.28 -9.18 -9.16
CA GLY A 49 -13.35 -8.90 -10.11
C GLY A 49 -13.94 -10.15 -10.76
N ARG A 50 -13.11 -11.16 -11.03
CA ARG A 50 -13.55 -12.47 -11.55
C ARG A 50 -14.46 -13.25 -10.62
N ARG A 51 -14.55 -12.89 -9.33
CA ARG A 51 -15.45 -13.52 -8.36
C ARG A 51 -16.88 -13.00 -8.43
N MET A 52 -17.10 -11.85 -9.07
CA MET A 52 -18.44 -11.29 -9.22
C MET A 52 -19.27 -12.15 -10.19
N ARG A 53 -20.60 -12.10 -10.05
CA ARG A 53 -21.54 -12.86 -10.91
C ARG A 53 -21.33 -12.61 -12.41
N ARG A 54 -20.87 -11.40 -12.78
CA ARG A 54 -20.51 -11.02 -14.16
C ARG A 54 -19.02 -10.69 -14.18
N PRO A 55 -18.13 -11.64 -14.53
CA PRO A 55 -16.69 -11.49 -14.31
C PRO A 55 -16.07 -10.35 -15.13
N ILE A 56 -16.54 -10.12 -16.36
CA ILE A 56 -16.03 -9.02 -17.21
C ILE A 56 -16.35 -7.67 -16.56
N LEU A 57 -17.61 -7.45 -16.19
CA LEU A 57 -18.02 -6.22 -15.48
C LEU A 57 -17.30 -6.10 -14.14
N GLY A 58 -17.17 -7.20 -13.39
CA GLY A 58 -16.49 -7.20 -12.10
C GLY A 58 -15.02 -6.84 -12.20
N VAL A 59 -14.31 -7.30 -13.23
CA VAL A 59 -12.92 -6.90 -13.49
C VAL A 59 -12.86 -5.41 -13.84
N SER A 60 -13.71 -4.93 -14.73
CA SER A 60 -13.76 -3.49 -15.08
C SER A 60 -14.05 -2.62 -13.86
N PHE A 61 -15.00 -3.03 -13.02
CA PHE A 61 -15.32 -2.34 -11.76
C PHE A 61 -14.16 -2.37 -10.77
N ALA A 62 -13.51 -3.53 -10.56
CA ALA A 62 -12.40 -3.65 -9.64
C ALA A 62 -11.21 -2.78 -10.06
N LEU A 63 -10.87 -2.79 -11.35
CA LEU A 63 -9.79 -1.96 -11.89
C LEU A 63 -10.14 -0.46 -11.83
N GLY A 64 -11.36 -0.09 -12.24
CA GLY A 64 -11.81 1.30 -12.19
C GLY A 64 -11.86 1.85 -10.77
N PHE A 65 -12.38 1.06 -9.82
CA PHE A 65 -12.39 1.42 -8.41
C PHE A 65 -10.96 1.52 -7.85
N GLY A 66 -10.07 0.59 -8.22
CA GLY A 66 -8.66 0.66 -7.84
C GLY A 66 -7.99 1.96 -8.29
N PHE A 67 -8.26 2.41 -9.52
CA PHE A 67 -7.73 3.68 -10.02
C PHE A 67 -8.27 4.90 -9.25
N ILE A 68 -9.58 4.91 -8.95
CA ILE A 68 -10.20 5.96 -8.13
C ILE A 68 -9.60 5.98 -6.72
N ALA A 69 -9.41 4.82 -6.10
CA ALA A 69 -8.81 4.70 -4.78
C ALA A 69 -7.36 5.19 -4.76
N LEU A 70 -6.56 4.84 -5.77
CA LEU A 70 -5.18 5.33 -5.91
C LEU A 70 -5.15 6.86 -6.07
N ASN A 71 -6.06 7.42 -6.88
CA ASN A 71 -6.16 8.87 -7.05
C ASN A 71 -6.55 9.58 -5.75
N GLY A 72 -7.56 9.05 -5.04
CA GLY A 72 -7.98 9.56 -3.74
C GLY A 72 -6.88 9.50 -2.68
N LEU A 73 -6.11 8.41 -2.65
CA LEU A 73 -4.94 8.26 -1.77
C LEU A 73 -3.85 9.28 -2.12
N GLY A 74 -3.58 9.50 -3.41
CA GLY A 74 -2.61 10.51 -3.85
C GLY A 74 -3.01 11.92 -3.42
N LEU A 75 -4.30 12.25 -3.50
CA LEU A 75 -4.84 13.53 -3.01
C LEU A 75 -4.74 13.64 -1.47
N ALA A 76 -5.09 12.57 -0.75
CA ALA A 76 -5.16 12.58 0.71
C ALA A 76 -3.79 12.60 1.40
N LEU A 77 -2.82 11.85 0.86
CA LEU A 77 -1.52 11.68 1.49
C LEU A 77 -0.48 12.69 1.02
N THR A 78 -0.73 13.40 -0.09
CA THR A 78 0.15 14.41 -0.71
C THR A 78 1.56 13.94 -1.11
N ASP A 79 1.98 12.77 -0.63
CA ASP A 79 3.15 12.01 -1.06
C ASP A 79 2.69 10.83 -1.92
N PHE A 80 3.10 10.84 -3.19
CA PHE A 80 2.69 9.85 -4.17
C PHE A 80 3.22 8.44 -3.88
N TYR A 81 4.45 8.32 -3.38
CA TYR A 81 5.05 7.01 -3.12
C TYR A 81 4.48 6.38 -1.85
N LEU A 82 4.17 7.20 -0.85
CA LEU A 82 3.43 6.74 0.31
C LEU A 82 2.00 6.31 -0.07
N ALA A 83 1.33 7.08 -0.93
CA ALA A 83 0.01 6.71 -1.45
C ALA A 83 0.03 5.40 -2.22
N LEU A 84 1.03 5.17 -3.05
CA LEU A 84 1.28 3.89 -3.72
C LEU A 84 1.48 2.76 -2.72
N THR A 85 2.33 2.97 -1.71
CA THR A 85 2.60 1.95 -0.67
C THR A 85 1.31 1.57 0.07
N ALA A 86 0.52 2.57 0.49
CA ALA A 86 -0.77 2.35 1.11
C ALA A 86 -1.75 1.62 0.17
N PHE A 87 -1.73 1.95 -1.12
CA PHE A 87 -2.54 1.28 -2.13
C PHE A 87 -2.18 -0.20 -2.28
N HIS A 88 -0.89 -0.54 -2.41
CA HIS A 88 -0.41 -1.92 -2.50
C HIS A 88 -0.86 -2.76 -1.30
N LEU A 89 -0.71 -2.19 -0.09
CA LEU A 89 -1.14 -2.84 1.15
C LEU A 89 -2.66 -3.02 1.21
N ALA A 90 -3.43 -2.01 0.77
CA ALA A 90 -4.88 -2.08 0.75
C ALA A 90 -5.40 -3.13 -0.24
N VAL A 91 -4.88 -3.15 -1.47
CA VAL A 91 -5.22 -4.17 -2.48
C VAL A 91 -4.87 -5.56 -1.96
N GLY A 92 -3.65 -5.72 -1.43
CA GLY A 92 -3.20 -6.97 -0.84
C GLY A 92 -4.10 -7.44 0.31
N ALA A 93 -4.50 -6.54 1.20
CA ALA A 93 -5.38 -6.84 2.33
C ALA A 93 -6.79 -7.25 1.87
N VAL A 94 -7.39 -6.51 0.94
CA VAL A 94 -8.72 -6.83 0.38
C VAL A 94 -8.69 -8.16 -0.34
N THR A 95 -7.66 -8.42 -1.15
CA THR A 95 -7.50 -9.70 -1.84
C THR A 95 -7.25 -10.84 -0.85
N PHE A 96 -6.46 -10.63 0.19
CA PHE A 96 -6.24 -11.64 1.23
C PHE A 96 -7.56 -12.01 1.94
N ALA A 97 -8.35 -11.00 2.31
CA ALA A 97 -9.61 -11.20 3.04
C ALA A 97 -10.71 -11.82 2.17
N VAL A 98 -10.84 -11.38 0.91
CA VAL A 98 -12.03 -11.67 0.08
C VAL A 98 -11.76 -12.72 -1.00
N ALA A 99 -10.49 -12.92 -1.40
CA ALA A 99 -10.16 -13.76 -2.55
C ALA A 99 -10.02 -15.26 -2.24
N GLY A 100 -10.49 -15.78 -1.09
CA GLY A 100 -10.64 -17.22 -0.82
C GLY A 100 -9.40 -18.06 -1.19
N ARG A 101 -9.52 -18.96 -2.18
CA ARG A 101 -8.38 -19.77 -2.69
C ARG A 101 -7.21 -18.92 -3.23
N SER A 102 -7.49 -17.72 -3.71
CA SER A 102 -6.51 -16.74 -4.19
C SER A 102 -6.03 -15.78 -3.10
N ARG A 103 -6.37 -15.99 -1.82
CA ARG A 103 -5.89 -15.17 -0.69
C ARG A 103 -4.37 -15.05 -0.65
N TRP A 104 -3.67 -16.10 -1.09
CA TRP A 104 -2.21 -16.14 -1.17
C TRP A 104 -1.64 -15.07 -2.10
N LEU A 105 -2.38 -14.64 -3.13
CA LEU A 105 -1.97 -13.50 -3.96
C LEU A 105 -1.93 -12.22 -3.13
N GLY A 106 -2.95 -11.97 -2.31
CA GLY A 106 -3.01 -10.81 -1.43
C GLY A 106 -1.93 -10.84 -0.35
N GLY A 107 -1.73 -11.99 0.29
CA GLY A 107 -0.66 -12.17 1.27
C GLY A 107 0.74 -12.01 0.66
N GLY A 108 0.93 -12.56 -0.55
CA GLY A 108 2.16 -12.40 -1.32
C GLY A 108 2.43 -10.95 -1.72
N LEU A 109 1.40 -10.21 -2.13
CA LEU A 109 1.50 -8.79 -2.45
C LEU A 109 1.88 -7.95 -1.22
N ILE A 110 1.27 -8.22 -0.06
CA ILE A 110 1.65 -7.55 1.20
C ILE A 110 3.11 -7.84 1.53
N ALA A 111 3.50 -9.12 1.53
CA ALA A 111 4.87 -9.53 1.85
C ALA A 111 5.87 -8.91 0.88
N LEU A 112 5.58 -8.94 -0.42
CA LEU A 112 6.43 -8.37 -1.46
C LEU A 112 6.57 -6.85 -1.31
N THR A 113 5.47 -6.15 -1.01
CA THR A 113 5.49 -4.69 -0.78
C THR A 113 6.40 -4.35 0.38
N VAL A 114 6.27 -5.06 1.51
CA VAL A 114 7.09 -4.82 2.70
C VAL A 114 8.55 -5.15 2.44
N VAL A 115 8.83 -6.31 1.83
CA VAL A 115 10.20 -6.74 1.53
C VAL A 115 10.88 -5.77 0.57
N LEU A 116 10.21 -5.38 -0.51
CA LEU A 116 10.77 -4.40 -1.45
C LEU A 116 10.94 -3.04 -0.79
N GLY A 117 9.98 -2.58 0.00
CA GLY A 117 10.08 -1.33 0.75
C GLY A 117 11.24 -1.26 1.74
N VAL A 118 11.68 -2.41 2.27
CA VAL A 118 12.85 -2.48 3.16
C VAL A 118 14.17 -2.62 2.37
N LEU A 119 14.12 -3.24 1.19
CA LEU A 119 15.31 -3.60 0.41
C LEU A 119 15.73 -2.56 -0.64
N THR A 120 14.90 -1.56 -0.92
CA THR A 120 15.16 -0.53 -1.95
C THR A 120 15.16 0.85 -1.33
#